data_AF-A0A7C4BDP2-F1
#
_entry.id   AF-A0A7C4BDP2-F1
#
_cell.length_a   1.000
_cell.length_b   1.000
_cell.length_c   1.000
_cell.angle_alpha   90.00
_cell.angle_beta   90.00
_cell.angle_gamma   90.00
#
_symmetry.space_group_name_H-M   'P 1'
#
loop_
_entity.id
_entity.type
_entity.pdbx_description
1 polymer ?
#
loop_
_entity_poly.entity_id
_entity_poly.type
_entity_poly.pdbx_seq_one_letter_code
_entity_poly.pdbx_strand_id
1 'polypeptide(L)'
;MEIAECFLGVFAFDEKGREVARKLFPREAREDRLRLLQKGEPTEEHLQLIQELMSGGSRSFTVESNALARSLRERTGADFRAEFPSRGGRWLRASLSTLCPKEELWELARSVAAQEVRAEASK
;
A
#
# COMPACT_ATOMS: atom_id res chain seq x y z
N MET A 1 -3.26 1.87 -14.14
CA MET A 1 -3.59 2.61 -12.92
C MET A 1 -2.50 2.33 -11.89
N GLU A 2 -2.10 3.32 -11.12
CA GLU A 2 -1.02 3.14 -10.14
C GLU A 2 -1.61 2.81 -8.77
N ILE A 3 -1.12 1.75 -8.15
CA ILE A 3 -1.46 1.37 -6.78
C ILE A 3 -0.21 1.58 -5.93
N ALA A 4 -0.39 2.23 -4.79
CA ALA A 4 0.69 2.49 -3.86
C ALA A 4 0.23 2.30 -2.42
N GLU A 5 1.14 1.80 -1.60
CA GLU A 5 0.89 1.47 -0.21
C GLU A 5 1.75 2.33 0.71
N CYS A 6 1.17 2.71 1.85
CA CYS A 6 1.93 3.15 3.00
C CYS A 6 1.30 2.59 4.27
N PHE A 7 1.86 2.93 5.43
CA PHE A 7 1.35 2.47 6.71
C PHE A 7 -0.11 2.87 7.01
N LEU A 8 -0.65 3.86 6.29
CA LEU A 8 -2.03 4.31 6.44
C LEU A 8 -3.00 3.40 5.70
N GLY A 9 -2.58 2.79 4.59
CA GLY A 9 -3.49 2.11 3.69
C GLY A 9 -2.97 1.96 2.26
N VAL A 10 -3.92 1.65 1.38
CA VAL A 10 -3.73 1.42 -0.06
C VAL A 10 -4.39 2.55 -0.83
N PHE A 11 -3.69 3.09 -1.81
CA PHE A 11 -4.09 4.26 -2.58
C PHE A 11 -4.03 3.96 -4.06
N ALA A 12 -5.00 4.47 -4.81
CA ALA A 12 -5.06 4.34 -6.26
C ALA A 12 -4.95 5.72 -6.91
N PHE A 13 -4.06 5.82 -7.90
CA PHE A 13 -3.82 7.03 -8.66
C PHE A 13 -4.06 6.82 -10.15
N ASP A 14 -4.66 7.81 -10.79
CA ASP A 14 -4.80 7.84 -12.24
C ASP A 14 -3.47 8.22 -12.94
N GLU A 15 -3.48 8.23 -14.27
CA GLU A 15 -2.32 8.58 -15.09
C GLU A 15 -1.80 10.02 -14.91
N LYS A 16 -2.61 10.91 -14.30
CA LYS A 16 -2.26 12.31 -14.01
C LYS A 16 -1.77 12.48 -12.56
N GLY A 17 -1.76 11.40 -11.77
CA GLY A 17 -1.36 11.43 -10.37
C GLY A 17 -2.43 11.92 -9.43
N ARG A 18 -3.70 11.94 -9.85
CA ARG A 18 -4.82 12.24 -8.96
C ARG A 18 -5.20 10.97 -8.21
N GLU A 19 -5.33 11.07 -6.90
CA GLU A 19 -5.91 10.00 -6.09
C GLU A 19 -7.37 9.81 -6.50
N VAL A 20 -7.72 8.62 -6.99
CA VAL A 20 -9.10 8.29 -7.43
C VAL A 20 -9.84 7.43 -6.42
N ALA A 21 -9.12 6.73 -5.55
CA ALA A 21 -9.68 5.93 -4.46
C ALA A 21 -8.61 5.57 -3.42
N ARG A 22 -9.05 5.26 -2.20
CA ARG A 22 -8.20 4.73 -1.13
C ARG A 22 -8.95 3.74 -0.25
N LYS A 23 -8.21 2.85 0.43
CA LYS A 23 -8.70 2.05 1.55
C LYS A 23 -7.69 2.15 2.69
N LEU A 24 -8.13 2.71 3.82
CA LEU A 24 -7.28 2.89 5.00
C LEU A 24 -7.27 1.62 5.85
N PHE A 25 -6.11 1.31 6.42
CA PHE A 25 -5.98 0.26 7.41
C PHE A 25 -6.65 0.69 8.73
N PRO A 26 -7.46 -0.18 9.36
CA PRO A 26 -7.90 0.02 10.74
C PRO A 26 -6.67 0.24 11.64
N ARG A 27 -6.75 1.17 12.59
CA ARG A 27 -5.58 1.60 13.39
C ARG A 27 -4.95 0.42 14.14
N GLU A 28 -5.79 -0.44 14.69
CA GLU A 28 -5.46 -1.68 15.41
C GLU A 28 -4.86 -2.78 14.52
N ALA A 29 -5.13 -2.75 13.22
CA ALA A 29 -4.65 -3.77 12.28
C ALA A 29 -3.37 -3.35 11.52
N ARG A 30 -2.92 -2.09 11.66
CA ARG A 30 -1.79 -1.53 10.86
C ARG A 30 -0.53 -2.39 10.93
N GLU A 31 -0.18 -2.92 12.10
CA GLU A 31 1.01 -3.75 12.25
C GLU A 31 0.92 -5.05 11.45
N ASP A 32 -0.23 -5.74 11.53
CA ASP A 32 -0.47 -6.97 10.78
C ASP A 32 -0.47 -6.70 9.27
N ARG A 33 -1.04 -5.57 8.84
CA ARG A 33 -1.03 -5.13 7.44
C ARG A 33 0.39 -4.89 6.95
N LEU A 34 1.22 -4.18 7.72
CA LEU A 34 2.63 -3.97 7.38
C LEU A 34 3.40 -5.29 7.23
N ARG A 35 3.16 -6.28 8.10
CA ARG A 35 3.78 -7.61 8.01
C ARG A 35 3.38 -8.35 6.73
N LEU A 36 2.15 -8.21 6.27
CA LEU A 36 1.70 -8.77 4.99
C LEU A 36 2.42 -8.09 3.81
N LEU A 37 2.48 -6.76 3.81
CA LEU A 37 3.15 -6.00 2.75
C LEU A 37 4.64 -6.34 2.64
N GLN A 38 5.34 -6.51 3.77
CA GLN A 38 6.74 -6.94 3.81
C GLN A 38 6.96 -8.31 3.17
N LYS A 39 5.95 -9.20 3.23
CA LYS A 39 5.98 -10.52 2.60
C LYS A 39 5.52 -10.50 1.13
N GLY A 40 5.08 -9.36 0.62
CA GLY A 40 4.45 -9.26 -0.70
C GLY A 40 3.07 -9.91 -0.75
N GLU A 41 2.40 -10.04 0.39
CA GLU A 41 1.03 -10.53 0.47
C GLU A 41 0.04 -9.36 0.44
N PRO A 42 -1.04 -9.45 -0.36
CA PRO A 42 -2.06 -8.42 -0.39
C PRO A 42 -2.89 -8.43 0.88
N THR A 43 -3.31 -7.24 1.29
CA THR A 43 -4.24 -7.08 2.41
C THR A 43 -5.70 -7.12 1.95
N GLU A 44 -6.63 -7.23 2.89
CA GLU A 44 -8.07 -7.10 2.61
C GLU A 44 -8.39 -5.79 1.85
N GLU A 45 -7.75 -4.70 2.25
CA GLU A 45 -7.92 -3.37 1.67
C GLU A 45 -7.41 -3.30 0.22
N HIS A 46 -6.39 -4.09 -0.13
CA HIS A 46 -6.00 -4.25 -1.53
C HIS A 46 -7.12 -4.88 -2.33
N LEU A 47 -7.64 -6.01 -1.86
CA LEU A 47 -8.65 -6.79 -2.59
C LEU A 47 -9.93 -5.96 -2.77
N GLN A 48 -10.36 -5.27 -1.73
CA GLN A 48 -11.52 -4.37 -1.79
C GLN A 48 -11.30 -3.21 -2.77
N LEU A 49 -10.15 -2.54 -2.71
CA LEU A 49 -9.84 -1.43 -3.61
C LEU A 49 -9.78 -1.89 -5.07
N ILE A 50 -9.10 -3.00 -5.35
CA ILE A 50 -8.96 -3.53 -6.70
C ILE A 50 -10.32 -3.96 -7.26
N GLN A 51 -11.15 -4.62 -6.45
CA GLN A 51 -12.50 -5.00 -6.86
C GLN A 51 -13.35 -3.77 -7.22
N GLU A 52 -13.31 -2.72 -6.41
CA GLU A 52 -14.00 -1.45 -6.69
C GLU A 52 -13.54 -0.82 -8.02
N LEU A 53 -12.23 -0.75 -8.24
CA LEU A 53 -11.65 -0.22 -9.48
C LEU A 53 -11.99 -1.08 -10.70
N MET A 54 -12.07 -2.40 -10.53
CA MET A 54 -12.50 -3.33 -11.59
C MET A 54 -13.98 -3.17 -11.91
N SER A 55 -14.85 -2.97 -10.92
CA SER A 55 -16.25 -2.62 -11.17
C SER A 55 -16.38 -1.33 -11.96
N GLY A 56 -15.46 -0.38 -11.78
CA GLY A 56 -15.33 0.85 -12.58
C GLY A 56 -14.68 0.70 -13.95
N GLY A 57 -14.31 -0.52 -14.37
CA GLY A 57 -13.75 -0.81 -15.70
C GLY A 57 -12.22 -0.90 -15.77
N SER A 58 -11.50 -0.65 -14.67
CA SER A 58 -10.03 -0.78 -14.66
C SER A 58 -9.60 -2.24 -14.70
N ARG A 59 -8.57 -2.58 -15.48
CA ARG A 59 -8.09 -3.97 -15.63
C ARG A 59 -6.58 -4.14 -15.49
N SER A 60 -5.81 -3.06 -15.55
CA SER A 60 -4.36 -3.08 -15.50
C SER A 60 -3.83 -2.13 -14.43
N PHE A 61 -3.01 -2.67 -13.54
CA PHE A 61 -2.49 -2.00 -12.36
C PHE A 61 -0.95 -2.10 -12.30
N THR A 62 -0.31 -1.09 -11.70
CA THR A 62 1.12 -1.08 -11.39
C THR A 62 1.29 -0.98 -9.88
N VAL A 63 2.13 -1.84 -9.28
CA VAL A 63 2.54 -1.78 -7.87
C VAL A 63 4.07 -1.73 -7.78
N GLU A 64 4.63 -1.39 -6.61
CA GLU A 64 6.10 -1.32 -6.43
C GLU A 64 6.76 -2.70 -6.21
N SER A 65 6.02 -3.70 -5.71
CA SER A 65 6.57 -5.02 -5.35
C SER A 65 6.22 -6.11 -6.37
N ASN A 66 7.24 -6.83 -6.87
CA ASN A 66 7.05 -8.01 -7.74
C ASN A 66 6.25 -9.13 -7.07
N ALA A 67 6.51 -9.40 -5.79
CA ALA A 67 5.80 -10.42 -5.04
C ALA A 67 4.33 -10.05 -4.88
N LEU A 68 4.05 -8.78 -4.53
CA LEU A 68 2.69 -8.29 -4.41
C LEU A 68 1.94 -8.30 -5.75
N ALA A 69 2.59 -7.89 -6.85
CA ALA A 69 2.02 -7.94 -8.19
C ALA A 69 1.59 -9.36 -8.57
N ARG A 70 2.44 -10.35 -8.26
CA ARG A 70 2.14 -11.76 -8.50
C ARG A 70 0.94 -12.22 -7.67
N SER A 71 0.97 -12.00 -6.36
CA SER A 71 -0.09 -12.43 -5.44
C SER A 71 -1.44 -11.77 -5.78
N LEU A 72 -1.44 -10.49 -6.15
CA LEU A 72 -2.65 -9.78 -6.58
C LEU A 72 -3.20 -10.32 -7.90
N ARG A 73 -2.33 -10.62 -8.87
CA ARG A 73 -2.74 -11.25 -10.13
C ARG A 73 -3.41 -12.59 -9.87
N GLU A 74 -2.81 -13.44 -9.05
CA GLU A 74 -3.34 -14.77 -8.70
C GLU A 74 -4.70 -14.70 -7.99
N ARG A 75 -4.91 -13.71 -7.12
CA ARG A 75 -6.15 -13.57 -6.33
C ARG A 75 -7.29 -12.85 -7.05
N THR A 76 -6.98 -11.94 -7.97
CA THR A 76 -8.00 -11.06 -8.59
C THR A 76 -8.21 -11.31 -10.08
N GLY A 77 -7.26 -11.95 -10.76
CA GLY A 77 -7.27 -12.16 -12.21
C GLY A 77 -7.03 -10.90 -13.05
N ALA A 78 -6.78 -9.73 -12.43
CA ALA A 78 -6.42 -8.52 -13.16
C ALA A 78 -4.94 -8.52 -13.61
N ASP A 79 -4.61 -7.68 -14.58
CA ASP A 79 -3.23 -7.50 -15.02
C ASP A 79 -2.48 -6.61 -14.02
N PHE A 80 -1.31 -7.08 -13.60
CA PHE A 80 -0.43 -6.36 -12.69
C PHE A 80 0.97 -6.27 -13.28
N ARG A 81 1.61 -5.12 -13.14
CA ARG A 81 3.04 -4.93 -13.39
C ARG A 81 3.71 -4.43 -12.13
N ALA A 82 5.00 -4.71 -12.00
CA ALA A 82 5.82 -4.17 -10.94
C ALA A 82 6.83 -3.19 -11.53
N GLU A 83 6.90 -1.99 -10.95
CA GLU A 83 7.89 -0.96 -11.30
C GLU A 83 8.36 -0.29 -10.01
N PHE A 84 9.67 -0.27 -9.77
CA PHE A 84 10.24 0.41 -8.62
C PHE A 84 11.34 1.40 -9.04
N PRO A 85 11.25 2.68 -8.63
CA PRO A 85 10.10 3.32 -7.99
C PRO A 85 8.93 3.51 -8.97
N SER A 86 7.69 3.28 -8.54
CA SER A 86 6.51 3.52 -9.39
C SER A 86 6.11 4.99 -9.41
N ARG A 87 5.23 5.38 -10.34
CA ARG A 87 4.64 6.72 -10.33
C ARG A 87 3.72 6.89 -9.11
N GLY A 88 2.93 5.87 -8.80
CA GLY A 88 2.08 5.83 -7.60
C GLY A 88 2.84 6.08 -6.31
N GLY A 89 3.96 5.38 -6.10
CA GLY A 89 4.79 5.53 -4.91
C GLY A 89 5.38 6.93 -4.80
N ARG A 90 5.79 7.54 -5.92
CA ARG A 90 6.27 8.94 -5.93
C ARG A 90 5.16 9.91 -5.52
N TRP A 91 3.95 9.77 -6.06
CA TRP A 91 2.83 10.63 -5.73
C TRP A 91 2.37 10.48 -4.28
N LEU A 92 2.31 9.24 -3.79
CA LEU A 92 1.96 8.97 -2.40
C LEU A 92 2.96 9.62 -1.45
N ARG A 93 4.27 9.43 -1.68
CA ARG A 93 5.33 10.04 -0.85
C ARG A 93 5.28 11.55 -0.86
N ALA A 94 5.02 12.18 -2.00
CA ALA A 94 4.85 13.62 -2.11
C ALA A 94 3.60 14.15 -1.37
N SER A 95 2.58 13.30 -1.21
CA SER A 95 1.30 13.67 -0.58
C SER A 95 1.22 13.31 0.91
N LEU A 96 2.18 12.55 1.46
CA LEU A 96 2.12 12.02 2.83
C LEU A 96 1.90 13.09 3.90
N SER A 97 2.54 14.26 3.77
CA SER A 97 2.38 15.37 4.72
C SER A 97 0.97 15.96 4.76
N THR A 98 0.18 15.77 3.69
CA THR A 98 -1.22 16.20 3.62
C THR A 98 -2.19 15.11 4.05
N LEU A 99 -1.79 13.84 3.90
CA LEU A 99 -2.63 12.67 4.21
C LEU A 99 -2.59 12.28 5.70
N CYS A 100 -1.52 12.64 6.41
CA CYS A 100 -1.36 12.32 7.83
C CYS A 100 -0.72 13.51 8.56
N PRO A 101 -1.37 14.04 9.62
CA PRO A 101 -0.75 15.04 10.49
C PRO A 101 0.60 14.53 11.02
N LYS A 102 1.55 15.45 11.19
CA LYS A 102 2.94 15.12 11.56
C LYS A 102 3.01 14.34 12.89
N GLU A 103 2.09 14.61 13.80
CA GLU A 103 1.98 13.99 15.11
C GLU A 103 1.71 12.49 15.01
N GLU A 104 0.79 12.08 14.12
CA GLU A 104 0.46 10.67 13.88
C GLU A 104 1.59 9.94 13.14
N LEU A 105 2.23 10.60 12.17
CA LEU A 105 3.44 10.09 11.51
C LEU A 105 4.54 9.78 12.53
N TRP A 106 4.71 10.65 13.54
CA TRP A 106 5.77 10.52 14.55
C TRP A 106 5.46 9.40 15.55
N GLU A 107 4.21 9.25 15.97
CA GLU A 107 3.79 8.12 16.81
C GLU A 107 4.07 6.78 16.14
N LEU A 108 3.78 6.68 14.85
CA LEU A 108 3.96 5.42 14.14
C LEU A 108 5.42 5.15 13.76
N ALA A 109 6.19 6.17 13.39
CA ALA A 109 7.63 5.99 13.18
C ALA A 109 8.31 5.45 14.44
N ARG A 110 7.87 5.90 15.63
CA ARG A 110 8.33 5.36 16.91
C ARG A 110 7.93 3.91 17.13
N SER A 111 6.70 3.51 16.77
CA SER A 111 6.26 2.12 16.97
C SER A 111 7.02 1.15 16.06
N VAL A 112 7.24 1.51 14.79
CA VAL A 112 8.00 0.70 13.83
C VAL A 112 9.45 0.57 14.25
N ALA A 113 10.12 1.67 14.60
CA ALA A 113 11.51 1.65 15.08
C ALA A 113 11.66 0.78 16.34
N ALA A 114 10.70 0.84 17.27
CA ALA A 114 10.70 -0.03 18.45
C ALA A 114 10.55 -1.53 18.10
N GLN A 115 9.89 -1.88 16.99
CA GLN A 115 9.77 -3.26 16.54
C GLN A 115 11.06 -3.79 15.90
N GLU A 116 11.76 -2.98 15.08
CA GLU A 116 13.03 -3.38 14.49
C GLU A 116 14.07 -3.69 15.58
N VAL A 117 14.15 -2.84 16.60
CA VAL A 117 15.02 -3.06 17.78
C VAL A 117 14.65 -4.36 18.52
N ARG A 118 13.36 -4.67 18.70
CA ARG A 118 12.91 -5.91 19.36
C ARG A 118 13.19 -7.17 18.51
N ALA A 119 13.05 -7.06 17.19
CA ALA A 119 13.31 -8.15 16.26
C ALA A 119 14.81 -8.46 16.15
N GLU A 120 15.69 -7.45 16.26
CA GLU A 120 17.13 -7.65 16.36
C GLU A 120 17.55 -8.25 17.70
N ALA A 121 16.92 -7.85 18.81
CA ALA A 121 17.22 -8.39 20.14
C ALA A 121 16.76 -9.85 20.36
N SER A 122 15.93 -10.39 19.46
CA SER A 122 15.42 -11.77 19.51
C SER A 122 16.09 -12.73 18.52
N LYS A 123 17.12 -12.25 17.79
CA LYS A 123 18.00 -13.06 16.93
C LYS A 123 19.27 -13.42 17.67
#